data_AF-A0A8S4QRF4-F1
#
_entry.id   AF-A0A8S4QRF4-F1
#
_cell.length_a   1.000
_cell.length_b   1.000
_cell.length_c   1.000
_cell.angle_alpha   90.00
_cell.angle_beta   90.00
_cell.angle_gamma   90.00
#
_symmetry.space_group_name_H-M   'P 1'
#
loop_
_entity.id
_entity.type
_entity.pdbx_description
1 polymer ?
#
loop_
_entity_poly.entity_id
_entity_poly.type
_entity_poly.pdbx_seq_one_letter_code
_entity_poly.pdbx_strand_id
1 'polypeptide(L)'
;MSVFKSVSQSTKGQKTQQQHQLVDENNIPIIDIVSKMNQWERYIGTMFADDSRRHSWSLEQEDEGPPILKDEVVKALSKAKVGKSAGPDGIHIEILKLIQDEH
;
A
#
# COMPACT_ATOMS: atom_id res chain seq x y z
N MET A 1 25.55 -4.49 57.18
CA MET A 1 25.25 -3.08 56.86
C MET A 1 25.88 -2.80 55.50
N SER A 2 25.13 -2.96 54.40
CA SER A 2 24.53 -1.88 53.58
C SER A 2 25.55 -0.79 53.22
N VAL A 3 25.94 -0.57 51.96
CA VAL A 3 25.05 -0.10 50.88
C VAL A 3 25.62 -0.42 49.49
N PHE A 4 24.86 -1.09 48.62
CA PHE A 4 25.02 -1.01 47.17
C PHE A 4 23.92 -0.10 46.62
N LYS A 5 24.30 1.05 46.07
CA LYS A 5 23.38 1.90 45.29
C LYS A 5 23.35 1.37 43.85
N SER A 6 22.21 0.83 43.43
CA SER A 6 21.93 0.56 42.03
C SER A 6 21.72 1.89 41.30
N VAL A 7 22.60 2.20 40.34
CA VAL A 7 22.34 3.25 39.35
C VAL A 7 21.44 2.63 38.28
N SER A 8 20.13 2.84 38.43
CA SER A 8 19.19 2.52 37.37
C SER A 8 19.27 3.63 36.32
N GLN A 9 20.00 3.36 35.23
CA GLN A 9 19.98 4.20 34.03
C GLN A 9 18.54 4.23 33.49
N SER A 10 17.87 5.37 33.67
CA SER A 10 16.59 5.65 33.02
C SER A 10 16.85 6.16 31.61
N THR A 11 17.19 5.27 30.67
CA THR A 11 17.12 5.56 29.23
C THR A 11 15.66 5.53 28.78
N LYS A 12 14.87 6.53 29.23
CA LYS A 12 13.59 6.83 28.57
C LYS A 12 13.93 7.55 27.27
N GLY A 13 14.15 6.77 26.22
CA GLY A 13 14.14 7.28 24.85
C GLY A 13 12.82 8.02 24.63
N GLN A 14 12.89 9.34 24.54
CA GLN A 14 11.74 10.13 24.13
C GLN A 14 11.44 9.69 22.70
N LYS A 15 10.31 9.00 22.50
CA LYS A 15 9.76 8.82 21.17
C LYS A 15 9.34 10.22 20.71
N THR A 16 10.20 10.88 19.94
CA THR A 16 9.81 12.08 19.21
C THR A 16 8.63 11.68 18.34
N GLN A 17 7.46 12.21 18.69
CA GLN A 17 6.28 12.08 17.88
C GLN A 17 6.63 12.74 16.54
N GLN A 18 6.89 11.94 15.51
CA GLN A 18 7.24 12.48 14.20
C GLN A 18 6.00 13.25 13.70
N GLN A 19 6.07 14.58 13.81
CA GLN A 19 5.08 15.44 13.20
C GLN A 19 5.35 15.39 11.70
N HIS A 20 4.43 14.78 10.94
CA HIS A 20 4.47 14.78 9.47
C HIS A 20 4.10 16.17 8.96
N GLN A 21 4.90 17.18 9.29
CA GLN A 21 4.70 18.54 8.85
C GLN A 21 5.36 18.71 7.48
N LEU A 22 4.62 19.29 6.53
CA LEU A 22 5.17 19.64 5.23
C LEU A 22 6.25 20.71 5.42
N VAL A 23 7.44 20.46 4.88
CA VAL A 23 8.58 21.37 4.92
C VAL A 23 8.95 21.81 3.52
N ASP A 24 9.61 22.96 3.42
CA ASP A 24 10.21 23.44 2.18
C ASP A 24 11.60 22.79 1.94
N GLU A 25 12.28 23.23 0.87
CA GLU A 25 13.60 22.75 0.48
C GLU A 25 14.70 23.00 1.53
N ASN A 26 14.46 23.94 2.45
CA ASN A 26 15.38 24.30 3.53
C ASN A 26 15.01 23.62 4.86
N ASN A 27 14.11 22.63 4.84
CA ASN A 27 13.53 21.97 6.01
C ASN A 27 12.74 22.91 6.94
N ILE A 28 12.25 24.03 6.43
CA ILE A 28 11.43 24.96 7.19
C ILE A 28 9.96 24.54 7.08
N PRO A 29 9.22 24.46 8.19
CA PRO A 29 7.83 24.04 8.14
C PRO A 29 6.92 25.02 7.40
N ILE A 30 6.17 24.51 6.42
CA ILE A 30 5.21 25.29 5.63
C ILE A 30 3.88 25.33 6.40
N ILE A 31 3.49 26.53 6.81
CA ILE A 31 2.25 26.75 7.58
C ILE A 31 1.12 27.17 6.64
N ASP A 32 1.41 28.11 5.73
CA ASP A 32 0.46 28.71 4.81
C ASP A 32 -0.14 27.72 3.81
N ILE A 33 -1.42 27.92 3.48
CA ILE A 33 -2.19 27.02 2.61
C ILE A 33 -1.71 27.15 1.15
N VAL A 34 -1.46 28.38 0.67
CA VAL A 34 -1.01 28.61 -0.70
C VAL A 34 0.36 27.98 -0.91
N SER A 35 1.27 28.17 0.06
CA SER A 35 2.58 27.52 0.01
C SER A 35 2.50 25.99 0.04
N LYS A 36 1.57 25.40 0.80
CA LYS A 36 1.35 23.95 0.80
C LYS A 36 0.87 23.46 -0.57
N MET A 37 -0.08 24.15 -1.18
CA MET A 37 -0.60 23.80 -2.51
C MET A 37 0.52 23.81 -3.54
N ASN A 38 1.32 24.88 -3.58
CA ASN A 38 2.45 25.00 -4.51
C ASN A 38 3.49 23.89 -4.29
N GLN A 39 3.77 23.53 -3.03
CA GLN A 39 4.71 22.45 -2.73
C GLN A 39 4.20 21.09 -3.20
N TRP A 40 2.91 20.80 -3.02
CA TRP A 40 2.28 19.58 -3.52
C TRP A 40 2.24 19.52 -5.05
N GLU A 41 1.89 20.63 -5.70
CA GLU A 41 1.89 20.75 -7.16
C GLU A 41 3.29 20.46 -7.72
N ARG A 42 4.31 21.10 -7.14
CA ARG A 42 5.70 20.85 -7.52
C ARG A 42 6.11 19.40 -7.29
N TYR A 43 5.76 18.81 -6.15
CA TYR A 43 6.09 17.42 -5.83
C TYR A 43 5.47 16.43 -6.81
N ILE A 44 4.19 16.59 -7.12
CA ILE A 44 3.50 15.73 -8.10
C ILE A 44 4.11 15.95 -9.49
N GLY A 45 4.32 17.21 -9.87
CA GLY A 45 4.96 17.57 -11.13
C GLY A 45 6.32 16.89 -11.30
N THR A 46 7.20 16.95 -10.30
CA THR A 46 8.51 16.28 -10.37
C THR A 46 8.40 14.76 -10.32
N MET A 47 7.48 14.22 -9.51
CA MET A 47 7.26 12.77 -9.41
C MET A 47 6.86 12.15 -10.74
N PHE A 48 6.08 12.86 -11.56
CA PHE A 48 5.53 12.37 -12.83
C PHE A 48 6.11 13.08 -14.07
N ALA A 49 7.11 13.95 -13.93
CA ALA A 49 7.79 14.60 -15.07
C ALA A 49 8.55 13.61 -15.97
N ASP A 50 8.87 12.43 -15.43
CA ASP A 50 9.60 11.40 -16.14
C ASP A 50 8.65 10.53 -16.97
N ASP A 51 8.49 10.89 -18.24
CA ASP A 51 7.72 10.12 -19.20
C ASP A 51 8.41 8.81 -19.63
N SER A 52 9.67 8.55 -19.26
CA SER A 52 10.33 7.25 -19.54
C SER A 52 9.75 6.10 -18.71
N ARG A 53 9.07 6.44 -17.60
CA ARG A 53 8.30 5.49 -16.77
C ARG A 53 6.91 5.20 -17.31
N ARG A 54 6.51 5.76 -18.46
CA ARG A 54 5.31 5.32 -19.17
C ARG A 54 5.53 3.93 -19.73
N HIS A 55 5.38 2.94 -18.87
CA HIS A 55 5.18 1.58 -19.31
C HIS A 55 3.80 1.55 -19.97
N SER A 56 3.78 1.49 -21.30
CA SER A 56 2.59 1.01 -21.98
C SER A 56 2.43 -0.43 -21.53
N TRP A 57 1.50 -0.68 -20.61
CA TRP A 57 1.01 -2.03 -20.41
C TRP A 57 0.37 -2.42 -21.74
N SER A 58 1.14 -3.08 -22.60
CA SER A 58 0.59 -3.71 -23.77
C SER A 58 -0.38 -4.75 -23.24
N LEU A 59 -1.68 -4.54 -23.46
CA LEU A 59 -2.74 -5.50 -23.14
C LEU A 59 -2.53 -6.85 -23.85
N GLU A 60 -1.54 -6.93 -24.75
CA GLU A 60 -1.15 -8.13 -25.51
C GLU A 60 -0.21 -9.07 -24.74
N GLN A 61 0.27 -8.69 -23.54
CA GLN A 61 1.11 -9.57 -22.72
C GLN A 61 0.23 -10.53 -21.89
N GLU A 62 -0.67 -11.28 -22.54
CA GLU A 62 -1.68 -12.07 -21.84
C GLU A 62 -1.20 -13.43 -21.31
N ASP A 63 0.00 -13.94 -21.67
CA ASP A 63 0.35 -15.33 -21.34
C ASP A 63 1.77 -15.57 -20.77
N GLU A 64 2.54 -14.53 -20.42
CA GLU A 64 3.90 -14.69 -19.87
C GLU A 64 3.96 -14.98 -18.35
N GLY A 65 2.84 -15.41 -17.76
CA GLY A 65 2.74 -15.78 -16.36
C GLY A 65 3.07 -17.26 -16.09
N PRO A 66 3.41 -17.63 -14.84
CA PRO A 66 3.39 -19.03 -14.44
C PRO A 66 1.98 -19.61 -14.66
N PRO A 67 1.86 -20.91 -14.99
CA PRO A 67 0.57 -21.53 -15.20
C PRO A 67 -0.26 -21.48 -13.91
N ILE A 68 -1.52 -21.04 -14.01
CA ILE A 68 -2.45 -21.05 -12.89
C ILE A 68 -2.77 -22.51 -12.53
N LEU A 69 -2.47 -22.91 -11.29
CA LEU A 69 -2.72 -24.28 -10.82
C LEU A 69 -4.14 -24.42 -10.26
N LYS A 70 -4.71 -25.63 -10.37
CA LYS A 70 -6.04 -25.94 -9.80
C LYS A 70 -6.09 -25.65 -8.29
N ASP A 71 -5.04 -26.01 -7.57
CA ASP A 71 -4.94 -25.79 -6.12
C ASP A 71 -4.97 -24.29 -5.75
N GLU A 72 -4.41 -23.44 -6.60
CA GLU A 72 -4.43 -21.99 -6.41
C GLU A 72 -5.85 -21.45 -6.59
N VAL A 73 -6.57 -21.92 -7.60
CA VAL A 73 -7.97 -21.54 -7.85
C VAL A 73 -8.85 -21.98 -6.68
N VAL A 74 -8.74 -23.23 -6.23
CA VAL A 74 -9.46 -23.77 -5.06
C VAL A 74 -9.19 -22.93 -3.80
N LYS A 75 -7.93 -22.56 -3.58
CA LYS A 75 -7.53 -21.73 -2.44
C LYS A 75 -8.02 -20.29 -2.56
N ALA A 76 -8.06 -19.72 -3.77
CA ALA A 76 -8.60 -18.40 -4.01
C ALA A 76 -10.11 -18.35 -3.75
N LEU A 77 -10.85 -19.32 -4.29
CA LEU A 77 -12.29 -19.45 -4.11
C LEU A 77 -12.67 -19.65 -2.63
N SER A 78 -11.96 -20.50 -1.89
CA SER A 78 -12.23 -20.71 -0.45
C SER A 78 -12.05 -19.44 0.39
N LYS A 79 -11.11 -18.56 0.02
CA LYS A 79 -10.87 -17.28 0.70
C LYS A 79 -11.80 -16.15 0.23
N ALA A 80 -12.43 -16.29 -0.92
CA ALA A 80 -13.25 -15.25 -1.50
C ALA A 80 -14.52 -15.02 -0.67
N LYS A 81 -14.85 -13.75 -0.38
CA LYS A 81 -16.01 -13.38 0.43
C LYS A 81 -17.27 -13.30 -0.42
N VAL A 82 -18.35 -13.89 0.09
CA VAL A 82 -19.70 -13.80 -0.45
C VAL A 82 -20.25 -12.38 -0.26
N GLY A 83 -21.18 -11.95 -1.12
CA GLY A 83 -21.85 -10.65 -1.08
C GLY A 83 -21.01 -9.52 -1.68
N LYS A 84 -20.08 -9.86 -2.59
CA LYS A 84 -19.30 -8.87 -3.34
C LYS A 84 -19.93 -8.59 -4.69
N SER A 85 -19.69 -7.38 -5.20
CA SER A 85 -20.08 -7.01 -6.56
C SER A 85 -19.44 -7.98 -7.56
N ALA A 86 -20.15 -8.23 -8.66
CA ALA A 86 -19.65 -9.02 -9.75
C ALA A 86 -18.34 -8.44 -10.31
N GLY A 87 -17.50 -9.33 -10.85
CA GLY A 87 -16.30 -8.92 -11.56
C GLY A 87 -16.63 -8.16 -12.86
N PRO A 88 -15.62 -7.69 -13.60
CA PRO A 88 -15.79 -7.09 -14.92
C PRO A 88 -16.47 -8.03 -15.94
N ASP A 89 -16.37 -9.33 -15.69
CA ASP A 89 -17.05 -10.43 -16.41
C ASP A 89 -18.54 -10.56 -16.06
N GLY A 90 -19.06 -9.80 -15.09
CA GLY A 90 -20.43 -9.89 -14.63
C GLY A 90 -20.73 -11.14 -13.79
N ILE A 91 -19.70 -11.89 -13.37
CA ILE A 91 -19.87 -13.13 -12.61
C ILE A 91 -19.70 -12.87 -11.11
N HIS A 92 -20.66 -13.39 -10.35
CA HIS A 92 -20.65 -13.38 -8.90
C HIS A 92 -19.84 -14.55 -8.35
N ILE A 93 -19.12 -14.33 -7.24
CA ILE A 93 -18.26 -15.35 -6.62
C ILE A 93 -19.04 -16.58 -6.16
N GLU A 94 -20.31 -16.42 -5.82
CA GLU A 94 -21.22 -17.47 -5.40
C GLU A 94 -21.40 -18.51 -6.51
N ILE A 95 -21.48 -18.07 -7.77
CA ILE A 95 -21.61 -18.96 -8.93
C ILE A 95 -20.35 -19.82 -9.07
N LEU A 96 -19.17 -19.21 -8.93
CA LEU A 96 -17.89 -19.92 -9.04
C LEU A 96 -17.71 -20.96 -7.93
N LYS A 97 -18.19 -20.67 -6.72
CA LYS A 97 -18.17 -21.63 -5.60
C LYS A 97 -19.09 -22.83 -5.82
N LEU A 98 -20.29 -22.60 -6.37
CA LEU A 98 -21.23 -23.69 -6.67
C LEU A 98 -20.64 -24.68 -7.67
N ILE A 99 -19.97 -24.18 -8.72
CA ILE A 99 -19.30 -25.03 -9.72
C ILE A 99 -18.16 -25.84 -9.09
N GLN A 100 -17.45 -25.27 -8.13
CA GLN A 100 -16.39 -25.97 -7.41
C GLN A 100 -16.92 -27.10 -6.52
N ASP A 101 -18.07 -26.89 -5.86
CA ASP A 101 -18.66 -27.88 -4.95
C ASP A 101 -19.25 -29.11 -5.69
N GLU A 102 -19.51 -29.00 -7.00
CA GLU A 102 -20.02 -30.09 -7.84
C GLU A 102 -18.95 -31.08 -8.35
N HIS A 103 -17.66 -30.80 -8.12
CA HIS A 103 -16.51 -31.56 -8.64
C HIS A 103 -15.55 -32.05 -7.55
#